data_AF-A0A8T7LSD6-F1
#
_entry.id   AF-A0A8T7LSD6-F1
#
_cell.length_a   1.000
_cell.length_b   1.000
_cell.length_c   1.000
_cell.angle_alpha   90.00
_cell.angle_beta   90.00
_cell.angle_gamma   90.00
#
_symmetry.space_group_name_H-M   'P 1'
#
loop_
_entity.id
_entity.type
_entity.pdbx_description
1 polymer ?
#
loop_
_entity_poly.entity_id
_entity_poly.type
_entity_poly.pdbx_seq_one_letter_code
_entity_poly.pdbx_strand_id
1 'polypeptide(L)'
;MAVRSKPLGSAPQRPARPQPRQPAVAPRRAFAPYPIVEPPARAGVGAPAGLLMLAFGLPLWALGAKYTLDGVVIGLNLLAQFLELPARVAAPTGWWNLLLVPLGLIFSYVEANVRPNIRGGASQLVALLVLLALTHGIDVLTTYLGITAPSSLPPIVSQIINITWWSGYLAALILTYLPEMLIRGGWALLTE
;
A
#
# COMPACT_ATOMS: atom_id res chain seq x y z
N MET A 1 -63.40 -50.19 52.94
CA MET A 1 -62.09 -50.09 52.27
C MET A 1 -62.10 -48.91 51.30
N ALA A 2 -61.15 -47.99 51.51
CA ALA A 2 -60.66 -46.85 50.72
C ALA A 2 -61.47 -46.24 49.54
N VAL A 3 -62.03 -45.06 49.85
CA VAL A 3 -62.07 -43.76 49.13
C VAL A 3 -61.31 -43.64 47.79
N ARG A 4 -61.97 -43.02 46.79
CA ARG A 4 -61.32 -42.01 45.93
C ARG A 4 -62.33 -40.98 45.38
N SER A 5 -62.30 -39.78 45.98
CA SER A 5 -62.92 -38.56 45.49
C SER A 5 -62.10 -37.93 44.37
N LYS A 6 -62.76 -37.38 43.34
CA LYS A 6 -62.18 -36.49 42.31
C LYS A 6 -63.28 -35.56 41.75
N PRO A 7 -62.92 -34.37 41.22
CA PRO A 7 -63.42 -33.10 41.76
C PRO A 7 -64.42 -32.38 40.86
N LEU A 8 -65.11 -31.41 41.47
CA LEU A 8 -65.92 -30.37 40.85
C LEU A 8 -65.10 -29.43 39.95
N GLY A 9 -65.70 -29.03 38.84
CA GLY A 9 -65.53 -27.69 38.27
C GLY A 9 -64.86 -27.63 36.90
N SER A 10 -65.61 -27.19 35.89
CA SER A 10 -65.27 -26.06 35.01
C SER A 10 -66.30 -25.89 33.89
N ALA A 11 -67.19 -24.90 34.01
CA ALA A 11 -67.61 -24.13 32.83
C ALA A 11 -66.36 -23.35 32.37
N PRO A 12 -66.08 -23.12 31.06
CA PRO A 12 -66.75 -22.06 30.28
C PRO A 12 -66.79 -22.42 28.75
N GLN A 13 -67.41 -21.69 27.81
CA GLN A 13 -66.98 -20.39 27.26
C GLN A 13 -68.01 -19.93 26.23
N ARG A 14 -68.44 -18.67 26.37
CA ARG A 14 -69.21 -17.90 25.38
C ARG A 14 -68.37 -17.75 24.09
N PRO A 15 -68.93 -17.92 22.89
CA PRO A 15 -68.17 -17.69 21.67
C PRO A 15 -67.77 -16.21 21.55
N ALA A 16 -66.51 -15.98 21.19
CA ALA A 16 -65.87 -14.69 21.07
C ALA A 16 -66.52 -13.82 19.97
N ARG A 17 -66.65 -12.51 20.25
CA ARG A 17 -67.04 -11.50 19.25
C ARG A 17 -66.01 -11.45 18.11
N PRO A 18 -66.45 -11.21 16.85
CA PRO A 18 -65.53 -10.98 15.75
C PRO A 18 -64.78 -9.64 15.94
N GLN A 19 -63.46 -9.68 15.75
CA GLN A 19 -62.59 -8.50 15.78
C GLN A 19 -62.84 -7.59 14.57
N PRO A 20 -62.71 -6.26 14.71
CA PRO A 20 -62.80 -5.34 13.57
C PRO A 20 -61.54 -5.45 12.70
N ARG A 21 -61.72 -5.52 11.37
CA ARG A 21 -60.64 -5.49 10.37
C ARG A 21 -59.84 -4.18 10.50
N GLN A 22 -58.52 -4.28 10.65
CA GLN A 22 -57.62 -3.14 10.52
C GLN A 22 -57.64 -2.58 9.08
N PRO A 23 -57.59 -1.25 8.89
CA PRO A 23 -57.51 -0.65 7.57
C PRO A 23 -56.13 -0.93 6.92
N ALA A 24 -56.13 -1.23 5.62
CA ALA A 24 -54.92 -1.49 4.85
C ALA A 24 -54.01 -0.26 4.81
N VAL A 25 -52.72 -0.46 5.13
CA VAL A 25 -51.67 0.57 5.04
C VAL A 25 -51.43 0.93 3.57
N ALA A 26 -51.44 2.22 3.25
CA ALA A 26 -51.22 2.72 1.89
C ALA A 26 -49.83 2.31 1.36
N PRO A 27 -49.70 1.99 0.06
CA PRO A 27 -48.43 1.59 -0.54
C PRO A 27 -47.44 2.77 -0.50
N ARG A 28 -46.25 2.53 0.07
CA ARG A 28 -45.14 3.50 0.06
C ARG A 28 -44.75 3.78 -1.39
N ARG A 29 -44.76 5.05 -1.80
CA ARG A 29 -44.30 5.49 -3.12
C ARG A 29 -42.87 4.98 -3.37
N ALA A 30 -42.64 4.42 -4.57
CA ALA A 30 -41.32 4.01 -5.01
C ALA A 30 -40.38 5.23 -4.99
N PHE A 31 -39.26 5.09 -4.29
CA PHE A 31 -38.18 6.08 -4.27
C PHE A 31 -37.71 6.28 -5.72
N ALA A 32 -37.75 7.52 -6.21
CA ALA A 32 -37.13 7.85 -7.49
C ALA A 32 -35.60 7.69 -7.34
N PRO A 33 -34.90 7.12 -8.34
CA PRO A 33 -33.44 7.05 -8.31
C PRO A 33 -32.88 8.48 -8.27
N TYR A 34 -31.95 8.73 -7.35
CA TYR A 34 -31.22 10.01 -7.32
C TYR A 34 -30.52 10.23 -8.67
N PRO A 35 -30.49 11.46 -9.21
CA PRO A 35 -29.69 11.74 -10.39
C PRO A 35 -28.23 11.42 -10.09
N ILE A 36 -27.63 10.60 -10.95
CA ILE A 36 -26.18 10.37 -10.94
C ILE A 36 -25.54 11.71 -11.28
N VAL A 37 -25.06 12.42 -10.26
CA VAL A 37 -24.23 13.60 -10.46
C VAL A 37 -22.89 13.08 -10.95
N GLU A 38 -22.65 13.16 -12.26
CA GLU A 38 -21.32 12.97 -12.81
C GLU A 38 -20.36 13.94 -12.08
N PRO A 39 -19.25 13.44 -11.50
CA PRO A 39 -18.28 14.33 -10.88
C PRO A 39 -17.80 15.34 -11.95
N PRO A 40 -17.67 16.63 -11.60
CA PRO A 40 -17.21 17.62 -12.56
C PRO A 40 -15.84 17.20 -13.07
N ALA A 41 -15.74 16.95 -14.38
CA ALA A 41 -14.47 16.73 -15.05
C ALA A 41 -13.54 17.90 -14.69
N ARG A 42 -12.52 17.65 -13.86
CA ARG A 42 -11.48 18.63 -13.51
C ARG A 42 -10.51 18.80 -14.69
N ALA A 43 -11.06 19.05 -15.87
CA ALA A 43 -10.30 19.30 -17.08
C ALA A 43 -9.65 20.68 -16.97
N GLY A 44 -8.34 20.71 -16.75
CA GLY A 44 -7.55 21.92 -17.00
C GLY A 44 -6.22 22.00 -16.25
N VAL A 45 -6.15 21.52 -15.01
CA VAL A 45 -4.94 21.68 -14.15
C VAL A 45 -4.27 20.36 -13.81
N GLY A 46 -4.99 19.22 -13.89
CA GLY A 46 -4.47 17.90 -13.55
C GLY A 46 -3.34 17.44 -14.47
N ALA A 47 -3.53 17.52 -15.79
CA ALA A 47 -2.56 17.03 -16.77
C ALA A 47 -1.15 17.66 -16.69
N PRO A 48 -0.99 19.00 -16.67
CA PRO A 48 0.35 19.59 -16.57
C PRO A 48 1.02 19.30 -15.22
N ALA A 49 0.25 19.29 -14.12
CA ALA A 49 0.77 18.89 -12.81
C ALA A 49 1.20 17.41 -12.81
N GLY A 50 0.41 16.53 -13.43
CA GLY A 50 0.71 15.11 -13.54
C GLY A 50 1.96 14.82 -14.37
N LEU A 51 2.14 15.52 -15.50
CA LEU A 51 3.36 15.45 -16.31
C LEU A 51 4.60 15.90 -15.53
N LEU A 52 4.51 17.00 -14.76
CA LEU A 52 5.62 17.46 -13.92
C LEU A 52 5.95 16.42 -12.83
N MET A 53 4.94 15.86 -12.17
CA MET A 53 5.14 14.83 -11.16
C MET A 53 5.83 13.59 -11.74
N LEU A 54 5.45 13.15 -12.95
CA LEU A 54 6.16 12.06 -13.64
C LEU A 54 7.60 12.45 -14.05
N ALA A 55 7.79 13.68 -14.57
CA ALA A 55 9.09 14.17 -15.01
C ALA A 55 10.12 14.27 -13.88
N PHE A 56 9.69 14.56 -12.65
CA PHE A 56 10.56 14.52 -11.47
C PHE A 56 10.59 13.14 -10.80
N GLY A 57 9.47 12.43 -10.78
CA GLY A 57 9.33 11.11 -10.15
C GLY A 57 10.19 10.04 -10.82
N LEU A 58 10.16 9.94 -12.15
CA LEU A 58 10.90 8.89 -12.88
C LEU A 58 12.42 8.99 -12.72
N PRO A 59 13.07 10.17 -12.85
CA PRO A 59 14.50 10.28 -12.61
C PRO A 59 14.88 9.99 -11.16
N LEU A 60 14.09 10.47 -10.18
CA LEU A 60 14.35 10.19 -8.76
C LEU A 60 14.17 8.71 -8.43
N TRP A 61 13.21 8.04 -9.07
CA TRP A 61 12.99 6.60 -8.93
C TRP A 61 14.17 5.81 -9.49
N ALA A 62 14.64 6.17 -10.69
CA ALA A 62 15.81 5.53 -11.29
C ALA A 62 17.08 5.75 -10.44
N LEU A 63 17.21 6.93 -9.85
CA LEU A 63 18.30 7.25 -8.93
C LEU A 63 18.22 6.41 -7.64
N GLY A 64 17.03 6.31 -7.04
CA GLY A 64 16.77 5.45 -5.89
C GLY A 64 17.14 3.99 -6.19
N ALA A 65 16.58 3.43 -7.26
CA ALA A 65 16.84 2.07 -7.71
C ALA A 65 18.34 1.78 -7.93
N LYS A 66 19.09 2.74 -8.50
CA LYS A 66 20.54 2.61 -8.65
C LYS A 66 21.22 2.44 -7.28
N TYR A 67 20.91 3.31 -6.32
CA TYR A 67 21.52 3.23 -4.99
C TYR A 67 21.09 1.99 -4.21
N THR A 68 19.83 1.56 -4.34
CA THR A 68 19.36 0.29 -3.77
C THR A 68 20.22 -0.86 -4.29
N LEU A 69 20.44 -0.96 -5.61
CA LEU A 69 21.26 -2.00 -6.22
C LEU A 69 22.72 -1.97 -5.75
N ASP A 70 23.33 -0.78 -5.74
CA ASP A 70 24.69 -0.61 -5.23
C ASP A 70 24.80 -1.05 -3.76
N GLY A 71 23.81 -0.67 -2.94
CA GLY A 71 23.73 -1.06 -1.53
C GLY A 71 23.52 -2.55 -1.30
N VAL A 72 22.71 -3.21 -2.14
CA VAL A 72 22.54 -4.67 -2.10
C VAL A 72 23.87 -5.37 -2.37
N VAL A 73 24.62 -4.92 -3.38
CA VAL A 73 25.95 -5.48 -3.70
C VAL A 73 26.92 -5.29 -2.53
N ILE A 74 26.91 -4.12 -1.91
CA ILE A 74 27.72 -3.85 -0.71
C ILE A 74 27.32 -4.78 0.42
N GLY A 75 26.03 -4.90 0.71
CA GLY A 75 25.50 -5.78 1.77
C GLY A 75 25.89 -7.24 1.54
N LEU A 76 25.78 -7.74 0.31
CA LEU A 76 26.19 -9.11 -0.05
C LEU A 76 27.69 -9.31 0.12
N ASN A 77 28.52 -8.34 -0.26
CA ASN A 77 29.97 -8.43 -0.09
C ASN A 77 30.39 -8.36 1.39
N LEU A 78 29.71 -7.55 2.21
CA LEU A 78 29.91 -7.52 3.67
C LEU A 78 29.52 -8.86 4.31
N LEU A 79 28.40 -9.45 3.88
CA LEU A 79 27.99 -10.77 4.35
C LEU A 79 28.98 -11.86 3.92
N ALA A 80 29.43 -11.83 2.66
CA ALA A 80 30.43 -12.77 2.16
C ALA A 80 31.75 -12.65 2.94
N GLN A 81 32.18 -11.43 3.26
CA GLN A 81 33.35 -11.18 4.09
C GLN A 81 33.17 -11.70 5.52
N PHE A 82 32.01 -11.47 6.14
CA PHE A 82 31.69 -11.98 7.47
C PHE A 82 31.70 -13.51 7.52
N LEU A 83 31.27 -14.16 6.44
CA LEU A 83 31.29 -15.62 6.29
C LEU A 83 32.62 -16.16 5.74
N GLU A 84 33.63 -15.32 5.57
CA GLU A 84 34.95 -15.65 5.00
C GLU A 84 34.89 -16.33 3.61
N LEU A 85 33.86 -16.00 2.82
CA LEU A 85 33.69 -16.52 1.47
C LEU A 85 34.61 -15.77 0.48
N PRO A 86 35.29 -16.48 -0.44
CA PRO A 86 36.18 -15.85 -1.43
C PRO A 86 35.42 -15.15 -2.56
N ALA A 87 34.11 -15.37 -2.68
CA ALA A 87 33.28 -14.80 -3.72
C ALA A 87 33.00 -13.31 -3.47
N ARG A 88 33.15 -12.49 -4.51
CA ARG A 88 32.73 -11.08 -4.50
C ARG A 88 31.70 -10.85 -5.59
N VAL A 89 30.61 -10.18 -5.23
CA VAL A 89 29.58 -9.74 -6.15
C VAL A 89 30.07 -8.44 -6.80
N ALA A 90 30.21 -8.46 -8.12
CA ALA A 90 30.53 -7.25 -8.88
C ALA A 90 29.31 -6.32 -8.93
N ALA A 91 29.54 -5.02 -8.83
CA ALA A 91 28.47 -4.05 -9.00
C ALA A 91 27.92 -4.12 -10.42
N PRO A 92 26.58 -4.10 -10.60
CA PRO A 92 25.97 -4.08 -11.91
C PRO A 92 26.33 -2.76 -12.60
N THR A 93 27.19 -2.82 -13.63
CA THR A 93 27.69 -1.64 -14.34
C THR A 93 27.21 -1.67 -15.79
N GLY A 94 26.48 -0.63 -16.20
CA GLY A 94 26.06 -0.44 -17.59
C GLY A 94 24.61 0.04 -17.76
N TRP A 95 24.27 0.45 -18.97
CA TRP A 95 22.93 0.92 -19.34
C TRP A 95 21.86 -0.18 -19.24
N TRP A 96 22.27 -1.45 -19.22
CA TRP A 96 21.37 -2.59 -19.00
C TRP A 96 20.73 -2.59 -17.60
N ASN A 97 21.24 -1.81 -16.64
CA ASN A 97 20.54 -1.57 -15.36
C ASN A 97 19.15 -0.94 -15.58
N LEU A 98 18.94 -0.26 -16.71
CA LEU A 98 17.62 0.23 -17.09
C LEU A 98 16.61 -0.90 -17.33
N LEU A 99 17.05 -2.14 -17.57
CA LEU A 99 16.17 -3.32 -17.65
C LEU A 99 15.58 -3.70 -16.28
N LEU A 100 16.16 -3.21 -15.19
CA LEU A 100 15.60 -3.37 -13.85
C LEU A 100 14.47 -2.37 -13.58
N VAL A 101 14.33 -1.33 -14.42
CA VAL A 101 13.25 -0.33 -14.33
C VAL A 101 11.88 -1.00 -14.49
N PRO A 102 11.60 -1.79 -15.55
CA PRO A 102 10.36 -2.55 -15.65
C PRO A 102 10.10 -3.48 -14.46
N LEU A 103 11.14 -4.16 -13.95
CA LEU A 103 11.04 -5.07 -12.80
C LEU A 103 10.61 -4.34 -11.53
N GLY A 104 11.24 -3.20 -11.24
CA GLY A 104 10.88 -2.36 -10.11
C GLY A 104 9.47 -1.77 -10.26
N LEU A 105 9.07 -1.35 -11.47
CA LEU A 105 7.71 -0.88 -11.74
C LEU A 105 6.66 -1.98 -11.53
N ILE A 106 6.95 -3.22 -11.92
CA ILE A 106 6.08 -4.37 -11.66
C ILE A 106 5.97 -4.61 -10.16
N PHE A 107 7.08 -4.55 -9.42
CA PHE A 107 7.08 -4.73 -7.97
C PHE A 107 6.26 -3.62 -7.27
N SER A 108 6.50 -2.36 -7.60
CA SER A 108 5.72 -1.21 -7.13
C SER A 108 4.23 -1.35 -7.46
N TYR A 109 3.89 -1.86 -8.65
CA TYR A 109 2.50 -2.10 -9.03
C TYR A 109 1.87 -3.23 -8.19
N VAL A 110 2.58 -4.33 -7.96
CA VAL A 110 2.10 -5.43 -7.12
C VAL A 110 1.91 -4.94 -5.68
N GLU A 111 2.90 -4.24 -5.12
CA GLU A 111 2.84 -3.67 -3.77
C GLU A 111 1.67 -2.70 -3.61
N ALA A 112 1.38 -1.88 -4.62
CA ALA A 112 0.23 -0.98 -4.62
C ALA A 112 -1.13 -1.70 -4.58
N ASN A 113 -1.21 -2.90 -5.17
CA ASN A 113 -2.45 -3.64 -5.35
C ASN A 113 -2.66 -4.75 -4.32
N VAL A 114 -1.60 -5.18 -3.63
CA VAL A 114 -1.70 -6.14 -2.53
C VAL A 114 -2.39 -5.44 -1.36
N ARG A 115 -3.68 -5.76 -1.16
CA ARG A 115 -4.42 -5.33 0.02
C ARG A 115 -4.04 -6.23 1.19
N PRO A 116 -3.36 -5.72 2.24
CA PRO A 116 -3.09 -6.53 3.40
C PRO A 116 -4.43 -6.99 4.00
N ASN A 117 -4.57 -8.29 4.25
CA ASN A 117 -5.79 -8.82 4.86
C ASN A 117 -5.79 -8.46 6.36
N ILE A 118 -6.24 -7.24 6.65
CA ILE A 118 -6.34 -6.67 8.00
C ILE A 118 -7.44 -7.35 8.84
N ARG A 119 -8.25 -8.23 8.22
CA ARG A 119 -9.28 -9.03 8.92
C ARG A 119 -8.75 -10.36 9.46
N GLY A 120 -7.44 -10.62 9.29
CA GLY A 120 -6.75 -11.70 9.97
C GLY A 120 -6.72 -11.51 11.48
N GLY A 121 -6.53 -12.59 12.24
CA GLY A 121 -6.30 -12.51 13.69
C GLY A 121 -5.02 -11.74 14.04
N ALA A 122 -4.81 -11.45 15.33
CA ALA A 122 -3.68 -10.64 15.81
C ALA A 122 -2.31 -11.15 15.34
N SER A 123 -2.11 -12.47 15.24
CA SER A 123 -0.87 -13.08 14.74
C SER A 123 -0.60 -12.75 13.27
N GLN A 124 -1.65 -12.70 12.43
CA GLN A 124 -1.55 -12.35 11.02
C GLN A 124 -1.23 -10.86 10.85
N LEU A 125 -1.82 -9.99 11.68
CA LEU A 125 -1.48 -8.57 11.69
C LEU A 125 -0.02 -8.34 12.09
N VAL A 126 0.46 -9.01 13.15
CA VAL A 126 1.87 -8.93 13.58
C VAL A 126 2.80 -9.43 12.48
N ALA A 127 2.49 -10.56 11.85
CA ALA A 127 3.28 -11.08 10.73
C ALA A 127 3.35 -10.10 9.55
N LEU A 128 2.24 -9.45 9.21
CA LEU A 128 2.20 -8.41 8.19
C LEU A 128 3.04 -7.19 8.57
N LEU A 129 2.96 -6.73 9.82
CA LEU A 129 3.75 -5.59 10.28
C LEU A 129 5.24 -5.88 10.30
N VAL A 130 5.64 -7.09 10.72
CA VAL A 130 7.04 -7.53 10.70
C VAL A 130 7.54 -7.61 9.25
N LEU A 131 6.76 -8.20 8.35
CA LEU A 131 7.11 -8.28 6.94
C LEU A 131 7.24 -6.88 6.31
N LEU A 132 6.30 -5.98 6.61
CA LEU A 132 6.32 -4.59 6.14
C LEU A 132 7.58 -3.86 6.65
N ALA A 133 7.86 -3.96 7.94
CA ALA A 133 9.02 -3.33 8.56
C ALA A 133 10.35 -3.89 7.99
N LEU A 134 10.42 -5.19 7.74
CA LEU A 134 11.59 -5.80 7.13
C LEU A 134 11.78 -5.37 5.68
N THR A 135 10.71 -5.36 4.89
CA THR A 135 10.78 -5.04 3.46
C THR A 135 11.21 -3.60 3.26
N HIS A 136 10.53 -2.64 3.90
CA HIS A 136 10.92 -1.24 3.85
C HIS A 136 12.25 -0.97 4.54
N GLY A 137 12.53 -1.65 5.64
CA GLY A 137 13.80 -1.52 6.36
C GLY A 137 14.98 -1.93 5.50
N ILE A 138 14.87 -3.05 4.77
CA ILE A 138 15.90 -3.52 3.82
C ILE A 138 16.03 -2.55 2.65
N ASP A 139 14.92 -2.05 2.10
CA ASP A 139 14.96 -1.13 0.96
C ASP A 139 15.62 0.21 1.33
N VAL A 140 15.23 0.80 2.47
CA VAL A 140 15.86 2.03 3.00
C VAL A 140 17.32 1.78 3.37
N LEU A 141 17.65 0.65 4.01
CA LEU A 141 19.02 0.32 4.40
C LEU A 141 19.93 0.14 3.19
N THR A 142 19.48 -0.58 2.17
CA THR A 142 20.25 -0.79 0.95
C THR A 142 20.41 0.52 0.19
N THR A 143 19.35 1.32 0.04
CA THR A 143 19.45 2.66 -0.54
C THR A 143 20.45 3.55 0.23
N TYR A 144 20.41 3.52 1.57
CA TYR A 144 21.35 4.24 2.43
C TYR A 144 22.80 3.79 2.23
N LEU A 145 23.05 2.47 2.21
CA LEU A 145 24.38 1.92 1.96
C LEU A 145 24.91 2.36 0.58
N GLY A 146 24.06 2.37 -0.45
CA GLY A 146 24.43 2.83 -1.79
C GLY A 146 24.76 4.33 -1.85
N ILE A 147 24.01 5.18 -1.14
CA ILE A 147 24.25 6.63 -1.07
C ILE A 147 25.54 6.95 -0.32
N THR A 148 25.79 6.24 0.77
CA THR A 148 26.92 6.52 1.68
C THR A 148 28.23 5.83 1.28
N ALA A 149 28.19 4.96 0.28
CA ALA A 149 29.37 4.27 -0.23
C ALA A 149 30.33 5.23 -0.96
N PRO A 150 31.60 5.33 -0.53
CA PRO A 150 32.55 6.31 -1.07
C PRO A 150 33.14 5.96 -2.46
N SER A 151 32.45 5.24 -3.34
CA SER A 151 33.07 4.76 -4.59
C SER A 151 32.18 4.63 -5.84
N SER A 152 30.88 4.95 -5.79
CA SER A 152 29.96 4.67 -6.93
C SER A 152 29.51 5.91 -7.73
N LEU A 153 30.01 7.11 -7.40
CA LEU A 153 29.57 8.36 -7.98
C LEU A 153 30.73 9.22 -8.49
N PRO A 154 30.57 9.87 -9.66
CA PRO A 154 31.51 10.92 -10.08
C PRO A 154 31.67 11.95 -8.95
N PRO A 155 32.88 12.50 -8.73
CA PRO A 155 33.16 13.43 -7.62
C PRO A 155 32.19 14.61 -7.52
N ILE A 156 31.67 15.07 -8.66
CA ILE A 156 30.66 16.13 -8.75
C ILE A 156 29.31 15.69 -8.17
N VAL A 157 28.88 14.45 -8.43
CA VAL A 157 27.59 13.94 -7.94
C VAL A 157 27.67 13.63 -6.44
N SER A 158 28.80 13.10 -5.97
CA SER A 158 29.02 12.91 -4.52
C SER A 158 29.12 14.24 -3.77
N GLN A 159 29.73 15.28 -4.37
CA GLN A 159 29.69 16.64 -3.82
C GLN A 159 28.28 17.22 -3.79
N ILE A 160 27.51 17.12 -4.88
CA ILE A 160 26.12 17.59 -4.91
C ILE A 160 25.31 16.85 -3.85
N ILE A 161 25.47 15.54 -3.69
CA ILE A 161 24.73 14.79 -2.68
C ILE A 161 25.13 15.18 -1.26
N ASN A 162 26.42 15.32 -0.96
CA ASN A 162 26.88 15.77 0.36
C ASN A 162 26.47 17.23 0.67
N ILE A 163 26.31 18.09 -0.35
CA ILE A 163 25.87 19.47 -0.18
C ILE A 163 24.34 19.56 -0.06
N THR A 164 23.61 18.74 -0.81
CA THR A 164 22.15 18.81 -0.92
C THR A 164 21.46 18.01 0.19
N TRP A 165 22.07 16.93 0.65
CA TRP A 165 21.51 16.04 1.66
C TRP A 165 22.21 16.22 3.00
N TRP A 166 21.50 16.80 3.97
CA TRP A 166 22.00 16.98 5.33
C TRP A 166 22.16 15.64 6.10
N SER A 167 21.61 14.55 5.56
CA SER A 167 21.74 13.20 6.09
C SER A 167 21.51 12.16 5.00
N GLY A 168 22.44 11.21 4.83
CA GLY A 168 22.27 10.09 3.90
C GLY A 168 21.04 9.22 4.24
N TYR A 169 20.61 9.19 5.49
CA TYR A 169 19.41 8.48 5.91
C TYR A 169 18.14 9.18 5.42
N LEU A 170 18.07 10.51 5.51
CA LEU A 170 16.97 11.29 4.93
C LEU A 170 16.93 11.15 3.40
N ALA A 171 18.10 11.11 2.77
CA ALA A 171 18.23 10.84 1.34
C ALA A 171 17.66 9.49 0.94
N ALA A 172 18.00 8.44 1.69
CA ALA A 172 17.46 7.11 1.48
C ALA A 172 15.94 7.08 1.61
N LEU A 173 15.39 7.66 2.69
CA LEU A 173 13.94 7.73 2.88
C LEU A 173 13.24 8.46 1.74
N ILE A 174 13.75 9.64 1.34
CA ILE A 174 13.12 10.40 0.26
C ILE A 174 13.22 9.63 -1.05
N LEU A 175 14.37 9.07 -1.40
CA LEU A 175 14.53 8.30 -2.65
C LEU A 175 13.76 6.97 -2.65
N THR A 176 13.40 6.44 -1.49
CA THR A 176 12.54 5.25 -1.38
C THR A 176 11.07 5.61 -1.63
N TYR A 177 10.54 6.64 -0.96
CA TYR A 177 9.09 6.88 -0.94
C TYR A 177 8.60 7.99 -1.88
N LEU A 178 9.34 9.09 -1.99
CA LEU A 178 8.90 10.26 -2.75
C LEU A 178 8.70 9.97 -4.25
N PRO A 179 9.60 9.24 -4.93
CA PRO A 179 9.44 8.96 -6.36
C PRO A 179 8.16 8.18 -6.64
N GLU A 180 7.84 7.19 -5.80
CA GLU A 180 6.60 6.42 -5.95
C GLU A 180 5.36 7.28 -5.73
N MET A 181 5.35 8.17 -4.73
CA MET A 181 4.25 9.11 -4.53
C MET A 181 4.07 10.04 -5.73
N LEU A 182 5.17 10.56 -6.29
CA LEU A 182 5.15 11.41 -7.48
C LEU A 182 4.65 10.66 -8.72
N ILE A 183 5.11 9.43 -8.93
CA ILE A 183 4.70 8.63 -10.09
C ILE A 183 3.22 8.27 -10.00
N ARG A 184 2.75 7.80 -8.83
CA ARG A 184 1.34 7.42 -8.62
C ARG A 184 0.42 8.64 -8.69
N GLY A 185 0.78 9.73 -8.01
CA GLY A 185 0.01 10.97 -8.05
C GLY A 185 -0.02 11.57 -9.46
N GLY A 186 1.12 11.55 -10.17
CA GLY A 186 1.21 12.03 -11.53
C GLY A 186 0.38 11.20 -12.51
N TRP A 187 0.42 9.88 -12.39
CA TRP A 187 -0.41 8.97 -13.19
C TRP A 187 -1.90 9.18 -12.93
N ALA A 188 -2.33 9.26 -11.67
CA ALA A 188 -3.73 9.49 -11.31
C ALA A 188 -4.26 10.80 -11.94
N LEU A 189 -3.48 11.90 -11.86
CA LEU A 189 -3.84 13.18 -12.45
C LEU A 189 -3.89 13.20 -13.99
N LEU A 190 -3.32 12.20 -14.66
CA LEU A 190 -3.34 12.06 -16.11
C LEU A 190 -4.47 11.14 -16.59
N THR A 191 -4.96 10.25 -15.74
CA THR A 191 -5.99 9.26 -16.09
C THR A 191 -7.38 9.58 -15.52
N GLU A 192 -7.48 10.51 -14.56
CA GLU A 192 -8.72 11.06 -13.99
C GLU A 192 -9.13 12.36 -14.68
#